data_AF-A0A3A4ZH81-F1
#
_entry.id   AF-A0A3A4ZH81-F1
#
_cell.length_a   1.000
_cell.length_b   1.000
_cell.length_c   1.000
_cell.angle_alpha   90.00
_cell.angle_beta   90.00
_cell.angle_gamma   90.00
#
_symmetry.space_group_name_H-M   'P 1'
#
loop_
_entity.id
_entity.type
_entity.pdbx_description
1 polymer ?
#
loop_
_entity_poly.entity_id
_entity_poly.type
_entity_poly.pdbx_seq_one_letter_code
_entity_poly.pdbx_strand_id
1 'polypeptide(L)'
;METTEMVEATQKVKEKRESPLGVDELCAKAKEAHSEFVDQVWRKDDPDRESFHDDTHVDAVWKSAETALEQQGDPLKVWEDLEKWNKEKGTNISRDEFKIIAKLAIHAHDMGNIMNGLSVKDGKFEPDYHADGYKSEGAEARSQEIFNEMVNASEMDLTDEQKQAYIALGRQLIGVTVPNFKDTPDVANEPFRLFMETCDQVGGNMNSDKPLDNMLLGLATELASENKMPTINPSNFYNFAYTQLDRLMKGREEAKEQIKKAWGMEGNSRVDPLNWPNENMKIEDFINMLKARIDEPEAIEDQIRKAGAWR
;
A
#
# COMPACT_ATOMS: atom_id res chain seq x y z
N MET A 1 21.24 -56.83 38.76
CA MET A 1 19.81 -57.02 39.08
C MET A 1 19.45 -55.89 40.05
N GLU A 2 19.37 -54.66 39.54
CA GLU A 2 18.20 -54.07 38.82
C GLU A 2 17.11 -53.73 39.84
N THR A 3 16.52 -52.53 39.94
CA THR A 3 16.60 -51.23 39.23
C THR A 3 15.81 -50.28 40.13
N THR A 4 16.38 -49.19 40.63
CA THR A 4 16.10 -47.80 40.21
C THR A 4 14.61 -47.51 39.94
N GLU A 5 13.84 -47.19 40.98
CA GLU A 5 12.57 -46.46 40.87
C GLU A 5 12.67 -45.17 41.70
N MET A 6 13.43 -44.24 41.16
CA MET A 6 13.33 -42.83 41.48
C MET A 6 13.25 -42.12 40.12
N VAL A 7 12.35 -41.14 40.03
CA VAL A 7 12.18 -40.20 38.92
C VAL A 7 11.33 -40.73 37.75
N GLU A 8 10.01 -40.56 37.82
CA GLU A 8 9.18 -40.26 36.64
C GLU A 8 7.75 -39.85 37.05
N ALA A 9 7.62 -38.71 37.72
CA ALA A 9 6.31 -38.08 37.94
C ALA A 9 6.41 -36.56 37.83
N THR A 10 7.13 -36.07 36.81
CA THR A 10 7.01 -34.68 36.36
C THR A 10 7.45 -34.56 34.90
N GLN A 11 6.94 -35.45 34.03
CA GLN A 11 6.98 -35.18 32.60
C GLN A 11 5.89 -34.16 32.31
N LYS A 12 6.34 -32.90 32.38
CA LYS A 12 5.74 -31.72 31.78
C LYS A 12 4.84 -32.15 30.61
N VAL A 13 3.55 -31.90 30.75
CA VAL A 13 2.74 -31.48 29.62
C VAL A 13 3.43 -30.22 29.12
N LYS A 14 4.41 -30.38 28.21
CA LYS A 14 4.74 -29.33 27.27
C LYS A 14 3.46 -29.17 26.49
N GLU A 15 2.64 -28.21 26.90
CA GLU A 15 1.74 -27.53 25.98
C GLU A 15 2.53 -27.38 24.68
N LYS A 16 1.99 -27.93 23.60
CA LYS A 16 2.42 -27.60 22.25
C LYS A 16 2.24 -26.08 22.16
N ARG A 17 3.27 -25.32 22.51
CA ARG A 17 3.32 -23.91 22.15
C ARG A 17 3.38 -23.91 20.64
N GLU A 18 2.28 -23.46 20.07
CA GLU A 18 2.00 -23.32 18.65
C GLU A 18 3.13 -22.54 17.97
N SER A 19 3.43 -22.86 16.71
CA SER A 19 4.47 -22.15 15.95
C SER A 19 3.92 -20.77 15.55
N PRO A 20 4.56 -19.67 15.94
CA PRO A 20 4.19 -18.35 15.42
C PRO A 20 4.54 -18.21 13.92
N LEU A 21 4.30 -17.06 13.27
CA LEU A 21 4.57 -16.87 11.82
C LEU A 21 5.80 -15.99 11.55
N GLY A 22 6.60 -16.34 10.54
CA GLY A 22 7.72 -15.51 10.08
C GLY A 22 7.26 -14.23 9.34
N VAL A 23 8.11 -13.20 9.26
CA VAL A 23 7.77 -11.92 8.61
C VAL A 23 7.33 -12.10 7.15
N ASP A 24 8.06 -12.91 6.39
CA ASP A 24 7.72 -13.17 4.98
C ASP A 24 6.39 -13.93 4.84
N GLU A 25 6.09 -14.81 5.79
CA GLU A 25 4.82 -15.53 5.83
C GLU A 25 3.65 -14.59 6.17
N LEU A 26 3.83 -13.68 7.12
CA LEU A 26 2.84 -12.63 7.44
C LEU A 26 2.57 -11.75 6.21
N CYS A 27 3.61 -11.35 5.49
CA CYS A 27 3.48 -10.55 4.26
C CYS A 27 2.74 -11.32 3.17
N ALA A 28 3.07 -12.61 2.98
CA ALA A 28 2.38 -13.47 2.03
C ALA A 28 0.89 -13.63 2.35
N LYS A 29 0.54 -13.82 3.63
CA LYS A 29 -0.85 -13.92 4.09
C LYS A 29 -1.63 -12.61 3.92
N ALA A 30 -0.98 -11.46 4.14
CA ALA A 30 -1.61 -10.16 3.88
C ALA A 30 -2.00 -10.01 2.40
N LYS A 31 -1.10 -10.38 1.47
CA LYS A 31 -1.39 -10.39 0.03
C LYS A 31 -2.48 -11.39 -0.36
N GLU A 32 -2.42 -12.60 0.20
CA GLU A 32 -3.45 -13.62 0.01
C GLU A 32 -4.81 -13.07 0.43
N ALA A 33 -4.89 -12.33 1.55
CA ALA A 33 -6.12 -11.72 2.00
C ALA A 33 -6.69 -10.68 1.03
N HIS A 34 -5.85 -9.89 0.34
CA HIS A 34 -6.29 -8.99 -0.74
C HIS A 34 -6.83 -9.79 -1.93
N SER A 35 -6.12 -10.83 -2.36
CA SER A 35 -6.54 -11.69 -3.48
C SER A 35 -7.87 -12.37 -3.20
N GLU A 36 -8.01 -12.98 -2.01
CA GLU A 36 -9.23 -13.64 -1.56
C GLU A 36 -10.41 -12.67 -1.47
N PHE A 37 -10.20 -11.45 -0.95
CA PHE A 37 -11.25 -10.43 -0.95
C PHE A 37 -11.72 -10.08 -2.36
N VAL A 38 -10.77 -9.85 -3.28
CA VAL A 38 -11.09 -9.50 -4.66
C VAL A 38 -11.93 -10.60 -5.31
N ASP A 39 -11.52 -11.86 -5.18
CA ASP A 39 -12.19 -12.98 -5.84
C ASP A 39 -13.53 -13.36 -5.18
N GLN A 40 -13.60 -13.34 -3.84
CA GLN A 40 -14.76 -13.87 -3.11
C GLN A 40 -15.81 -12.81 -2.76
N VAL A 41 -15.40 -11.55 -2.60
CA VAL A 41 -16.26 -10.46 -2.16
C VAL A 41 -16.46 -9.45 -3.28
N TRP A 42 -15.38 -8.89 -3.83
CA TRP A 42 -15.46 -7.77 -4.77
C TRP A 42 -16.06 -8.17 -6.12
N ARG A 43 -15.63 -9.32 -6.66
CA ARG A 43 -16.04 -9.87 -7.96
C ARG A 43 -17.23 -10.80 -7.90
N LYS A 44 -17.85 -10.97 -6.73
CA LYS A 44 -18.94 -11.93 -6.53
C LYS A 44 -20.09 -11.78 -7.52
N ASP A 45 -20.48 -10.54 -7.80
CA ASP A 45 -21.61 -10.21 -8.68
C ASP A 45 -21.16 -9.72 -10.08
N ASP A 46 -19.87 -9.43 -10.27
CA ASP A 46 -19.27 -8.97 -11.52
C ASP A 46 -17.82 -9.52 -11.61
N PRO A 47 -17.59 -10.65 -12.30
CA PRO A 47 -16.27 -11.28 -12.40
C PRO A 47 -15.19 -10.39 -13.04
N ASP A 48 -15.60 -9.44 -13.88
CA ASP A 48 -14.70 -8.54 -14.61
C ASP A 48 -14.46 -7.23 -13.84
N ARG A 49 -14.93 -7.15 -12.59
CA ARG A 49 -14.76 -5.97 -11.74
C ARG A 49 -13.30 -5.81 -11.33
N GLU A 50 -12.71 -4.70 -11.73
CA GLU A 50 -11.34 -4.34 -11.35
C GLU A 50 -11.28 -3.75 -9.94
N SER A 51 -10.15 -3.96 -9.29
CA SER A 51 -9.79 -3.39 -7.99
C SER A 51 -8.46 -2.65 -8.11
N PHE A 52 -8.31 -1.57 -7.33
CA PHE A 52 -7.06 -0.85 -7.14
C PHE A 52 -6.35 -1.29 -5.87
N HIS A 53 -7.06 -1.37 -4.73
CA HIS A 53 -6.46 -1.81 -3.46
C HIS A 53 -6.41 -3.35 -3.40
N ASP A 54 -5.62 -3.95 -4.30
CA ASP A 54 -5.36 -5.39 -4.41
C ASP A 54 -3.89 -5.75 -4.09
N ASP A 55 -3.54 -7.03 -4.24
CA ASP A 55 -2.20 -7.55 -3.95
C ASP A 55 -1.12 -6.99 -4.91
N THR A 56 -1.51 -6.64 -6.13
CA THR A 56 -0.61 -6.06 -7.14
C THR A 56 -0.21 -4.64 -6.76
N HIS A 57 -1.14 -3.83 -6.23
CA HIS A 57 -0.81 -2.51 -5.67
C HIS A 57 0.16 -2.65 -4.49
N VAL A 58 -0.12 -3.56 -3.55
CA VAL A 58 0.78 -3.80 -2.40
C VAL A 58 2.20 -4.17 -2.85
N ASP A 59 2.34 -5.05 -3.85
CA ASP A 59 3.65 -5.41 -4.42
C ASP A 59 4.35 -4.21 -5.08
N ALA A 60 3.61 -3.39 -5.82
CA ALA A 60 4.13 -2.19 -6.45
C ALA A 60 4.65 -1.17 -5.43
N VAL A 61 3.92 -0.96 -4.33
CA VAL A 61 4.34 -0.09 -3.22
C VAL A 61 5.59 -0.67 -2.55
N TRP A 62 5.63 -1.97 -2.27
CA TRP A 62 6.81 -2.60 -1.66
C TRP A 62 8.04 -2.52 -2.56
N LYS A 63 7.92 -2.84 -3.85
CA LYS A 63 9.00 -2.71 -4.84
C LYS A 63 9.54 -1.29 -4.92
N SER A 64 8.65 -0.29 -4.87
CA SER A 64 9.00 1.12 -4.85
C SER A 64 9.81 1.48 -3.60
N ALA A 65 9.33 1.01 -2.45
CA ALA A 65 9.98 1.23 -1.15
C ALA A 65 11.34 0.55 -1.07
N GLU A 66 11.45 -0.74 -1.42
CA GLU A 66 12.69 -1.49 -1.45
C GLU A 66 13.75 -0.78 -2.30
N THR A 67 13.37 -0.35 -3.50
CA THR A 67 14.25 0.39 -4.40
C THR A 67 14.71 1.71 -3.78
N ALA A 68 13.82 2.46 -3.12
CA ALA A 68 14.14 3.74 -2.49
C ALA A 68 15.06 3.59 -1.27
N LEU A 69 14.88 2.52 -0.47
CA LEU A 69 15.70 2.23 0.71
C LEU A 69 17.15 1.92 0.33
N GLU A 70 17.40 1.38 -0.86
CA GLU A 70 18.75 1.11 -1.37
C GLU A 70 19.40 2.30 -2.11
N GLN A 71 18.66 3.40 -2.34
CA GLN A 71 19.23 4.55 -3.04
C GLN A 71 20.29 5.27 -2.21
N GLN A 72 21.43 5.55 -2.86
CA GLN A 72 22.43 6.46 -2.31
C GLN A 72 21.87 7.88 -2.24
N GLY A 73 22.18 8.61 -1.18
CA GLY A 73 21.74 9.99 -0.99
C GLY A 73 20.37 10.15 -0.32
N ASP A 74 19.65 9.05 -0.05
CA ASP A 74 18.38 9.05 0.69
C ASP A 74 17.36 10.08 0.15
N PRO A 75 16.95 9.98 -1.12
CA PRO A 75 16.14 11.00 -1.78
C PRO A 75 14.77 11.22 -1.10
N LEU A 76 14.27 10.22 -0.38
CA LEU A 76 13.01 10.28 0.39
C LEU A 76 13.22 10.53 1.89
N LYS A 77 14.45 10.79 2.33
CA LYS A 77 14.83 11.14 3.71
C LYS A 77 14.51 10.07 4.77
N VAL A 78 14.43 8.80 4.38
CA VAL A 78 14.06 7.70 5.27
C VAL A 78 15.02 7.58 6.46
N TRP A 79 16.32 7.68 6.21
CA TRP A 79 17.33 7.49 7.24
C TRP A 79 17.44 8.70 8.15
N GLU A 80 17.30 9.91 7.60
CA GLU A 80 17.19 11.14 8.40
C GLU A 80 15.96 11.09 9.33
N ASP A 81 14.82 10.61 8.83
CA ASP A 81 13.59 10.49 9.60
C ASP A 81 13.67 9.39 10.68
N LEU A 82 14.36 8.27 10.40
CA LEU A 82 14.62 7.23 11.40
C LEU A 82 15.48 7.75 12.55
N GLU A 83 16.53 8.53 12.27
CA GLU A 83 17.37 9.13 13.30
C GLU A 83 16.58 10.08 14.20
N LYS A 84 15.73 10.94 13.60
CA LYS A 84 14.83 11.83 14.36
C LYS A 84 13.83 11.04 15.19
N TRP A 85 13.18 10.04 14.59
CA TRP A 85 12.21 9.19 15.28
C TRP A 85 12.82 8.50 16.50
N ASN A 86 13.99 7.86 16.32
CA ASN A 86 14.70 7.20 17.41
C ASN A 86 15.01 8.17 18.55
N LYS A 87 15.49 9.37 18.22
CA LYS A 87 15.78 10.42 19.21
C LYS A 87 14.53 10.91 19.95
N GLU A 88 13.45 11.18 19.23
CA GLU A 88 12.21 11.73 19.82
C GLU A 88 11.46 10.70 20.65
N LYS A 89 11.45 9.43 20.23
CA LYS A 89 10.74 8.35 20.92
C LYS A 89 11.61 7.63 21.95
N GLY A 90 12.92 7.93 22.02
CA GLY A 90 13.85 7.22 22.89
C GLY A 90 14.01 5.75 22.52
N THR A 91 13.97 5.45 21.22
CA THR A 91 14.13 4.10 20.66
C THR A 91 15.48 3.96 19.95
N ASN A 92 15.86 2.74 19.59
CA ASN A 92 17.13 2.45 18.91
C ASN A 92 16.92 1.46 17.76
N ILE A 93 15.93 1.74 16.90
CA ILE A 93 15.59 0.91 15.75
C ILE A 93 16.70 1.07 14.71
N SER A 94 17.38 -0.02 14.37
CA SER A 94 18.40 -0.04 13.33
C SER A 94 17.79 0.00 11.92
N ARG A 95 18.62 0.19 10.90
CA ARG A 95 18.16 0.22 9.50
C ARG A 95 17.55 -1.11 9.05
N ASP A 96 18.14 -2.23 9.47
CA ASP A 96 17.63 -3.56 9.09
C ASP A 96 16.28 -3.84 9.76
N GLU A 97 16.13 -3.46 11.02
CA GLU A 97 14.85 -3.52 11.73
C GLU A 97 13.80 -2.60 11.08
N PHE A 98 14.20 -1.38 10.67
CA PHE A 98 13.32 -0.49 9.92
C PHE A 98 12.81 -1.14 8.63
N LYS A 99 13.68 -1.79 7.85
CA LYS A 99 13.28 -2.47 6.60
C LYS A 99 12.24 -3.56 6.87
N ILE A 100 12.38 -4.32 7.95
CA ILE A 100 11.41 -5.34 8.38
C ILE A 100 10.06 -4.68 8.73
N ILE A 101 10.08 -3.62 9.54
CA ILE A 101 8.88 -2.89 9.96
C ILE A 101 8.18 -2.27 8.75
N ALA A 102 8.93 -1.63 7.85
CA ALA A 102 8.41 -1.02 6.64
C ALA A 102 7.77 -2.06 5.71
N LYS A 103 8.39 -3.23 5.56
CA LYS A 103 7.83 -4.34 4.77
C LYS A 103 6.46 -4.76 5.32
N LEU A 104 6.36 -5.05 6.61
CA LEU A 104 5.10 -5.43 7.24
C LEU A 104 4.06 -4.30 7.15
N ALA A 105 4.46 -3.05 7.39
CA ALA A 105 3.57 -1.90 7.36
C ALA A 105 2.97 -1.68 5.96
N ILE A 106 3.79 -1.78 4.91
CA ILE A 106 3.34 -1.69 3.52
C ILE A 106 2.41 -2.86 3.17
N HIS A 107 2.70 -4.09 3.60
CA HIS A 107 1.81 -5.21 3.32
C HIS A 107 0.46 -5.11 4.07
N ALA A 108 0.42 -4.34 5.16
CA ALA A 108 -0.79 -4.10 5.95
C ALA A 108 -1.55 -2.81 5.58
N HIS A 109 -0.93 -1.87 4.85
CA HIS A 109 -1.41 -0.48 4.79
C HIS A 109 -2.83 -0.31 4.25
N ASP A 110 -3.25 -1.17 3.31
CA ASP A 110 -4.57 -1.15 2.70
C ASP A 110 -5.51 -2.26 3.19
N MET A 111 -5.09 -3.07 4.16
CA MET A 111 -5.95 -4.14 4.67
C MET A 111 -7.25 -3.58 5.26
N GLY A 112 -7.21 -2.40 5.86
CA GLY A 112 -8.39 -1.70 6.36
C GLY A 112 -9.42 -1.30 5.28
N ASN A 113 -9.02 -1.25 4.02
CA ASN A 113 -9.93 -1.03 2.88
C ASN A 113 -10.80 -2.25 2.61
N ILE A 114 -10.31 -3.46 2.93
CA ILE A 114 -10.97 -4.74 2.61
C ILE A 114 -11.55 -5.47 3.82
N MET A 115 -11.08 -5.19 5.04
CA MET A 115 -11.55 -5.87 6.26
C MET A 115 -11.73 -4.95 7.47
N ASN A 116 -12.59 -5.36 8.40
CA ASN A 116 -12.81 -4.70 9.69
C ASN A 116 -11.66 -4.97 10.67
N GLY A 117 -11.03 -6.13 10.55
CA GLY A 117 -9.94 -6.58 11.41
C GLY A 117 -9.41 -7.94 10.98
N LEU A 118 -8.41 -8.40 11.73
CA LEU A 118 -7.74 -9.67 11.52
C LEU A 118 -7.64 -10.38 12.87
N SER A 119 -7.99 -11.66 12.91
CA SER A 119 -7.61 -12.53 14.03
C SER A 119 -6.52 -13.48 13.58
N VAL A 120 -5.48 -13.65 14.40
CA VAL A 120 -4.46 -14.67 14.17
C VAL A 120 -4.53 -15.70 15.31
N LYS A 121 -5.08 -16.87 15.02
CA LYS A 121 -5.23 -17.99 15.99
C LYS A 121 -4.60 -19.25 15.44
N ASP A 122 -3.78 -19.93 16.24
CA ASP A 122 -3.10 -21.15 15.83
C ASP A 122 -2.30 -21.01 14.51
N GLY A 123 -1.73 -19.82 14.27
CA GLY A 123 -1.02 -19.48 13.02
C GLY A 123 -1.94 -19.27 11.80
N LYS A 124 -3.26 -19.27 11.99
CA LYS A 124 -4.24 -19.01 10.93
C LYS A 124 -4.62 -17.54 10.90
N PHE A 125 -4.54 -16.94 9.71
CA PHE A 125 -5.10 -15.62 9.43
C PHE A 125 -6.59 -15.78 9.17
N GLU A 126 -7.41 -15.20 10.04
CA GLU A 126 -8.86 -15.16 9.90
C GLU A 126 -9.27 -13.70 9.63
N PRO A 127 -9.35 -13.29 8.35
CA PRO A 127 -9.78 -11.93 7.98
C PRO A 127 -11.28 -11.75 8.20
N ASP A 128 -11.68 -10.61 8.77
CA ASP A 128 -13.09 -10.20 8.91
C ASP A 128 -13.45 -9.20 7.82
N TYR A 129 -13.68 -9.71 6.60
CA TYR A 129 -13.92 -8.87 5.42
C TYR A 129 -15.15 -7.97 5.54
N HIS A 130 -15.11 -6.82 4.87
CA HIS A 130 -16.29 -6.00 4.69
C HIS A 130 -17.32 -6.74 3.82
N ALA A 131 -18.55 -6.85 4.31
CA ALA A 131 -19.62 -7.54 3.57
C ALA A 131 -20.06 -6.82 2.29
N ASP A 132 -19.92 -5.49 2.25
CA ASP A 132 -20.48 -4.61 1.20
C ASP A 132 -19.42 -4.08 0.22
N GLY A 133 -18.23 -4.70 0.18
CA GLY A 133 -17.11 -4.24 -0.65
C GLY A 133 -16.18 -3.28 0.09
N TYR A 134 -15.52 -2.39 -0.66
CA TYR A 134 -14.47 -1.51 -0.12
C TYR A 134 -14.98 -0.46 0.86
N LYS A 135 -14.14 -0.12 1.87
CA LYS A 135 -14.39 0.99 2.78
C LYS A 135 -13.14 1.84 3.02
N SER A 136 -13.06 3.02 2.43
CA SER A 136 -11.94 3.96 2.66
C SER A 136 -12.08 4.80 3.93
N GLU A 137 -13.28 4.96 4.51
CA GLU A 137 -13.43 5.81 5.71
C GLU A 137 -12.80 5.10 6.92
N GLY A 138 -11.73 5.70 7.47
CA GLY A 138 -10.99 5.13 8.60
C GLY A 138 -10.20 3.87 8.26
N ALA A 139 -9.86 3.66 6.98
CA ALA A 139 -9.14 2.49 6.53
C ALA A 139 -7.76 2.37 7.19
N GLU A 140 -6.98 3.45 7.22
CA GLU A 140 -5.64 3.45 7.79
C GLU A 140 -5.65 3.16 9.29
N ALA A 141 -6.68 3.62 10.01
CA ALA A 141 -6.85 3.28 11.43
C ALA A 141 -7.12 1.77 11.62
N ARG A 142 -7.91 1.14 10.73
CA ARG A 142 -8.09 -0.32 10.75
C ARG A 142 -6.82 -1.06 10.37
N SER A 143 -6.11 -0.61 9.33
CA SER A 143 -4.83 -1.16 8.90
C SER A 143 -3.78 -1.10 10.03
N GLN A 144 -3.76 -0.03 10.82
CA GLN A 144 -2.92 0.07 12.01
C GLN A 144 -3.24 -0.98 13.08
N GLU A 145 -4.52 -1.28 13.32
CA GLU A 145 -4.90 -2.35 14.27
C GLU A 145 -4.56 -3.73 13.71
N ILE A 146 -4.78 -3.97 12.42
CA ILE A 146 -4.42 -5.22 11.73
C ILE A 146 -2.90 -5.43 11.81
N PHE A 147 -2.11 -4.38 11.57
CA PHE A 147 -0.66 -4.42 11.72
C PHE A 147 -0.23 -4.80 13.15
N ASN A 148 -0.90 -4.28 14.19
CA ASN A 148 -0.63 -4.68 15.57
C ASN A 148 -0.81 -6.19 15.76
N GLU A 149 -1.92 -6.75 15.25
CA GLU A 149 -2.21 -8.18 15.34
C GLU A 149 -1.15 -9.02 14.62
N MET A 150 -0.71 -8.58 13.43
CA MET A 150 0.37 -9.24 12.69
C MET A 150 1.69 -9.25 13.46
N VAL A 151 2.09 -8.12 14.06
CA VAL A 151 3.32 -8.04 14.87
C VAL A 151 3.20 -8.89 16.13
N ASN A 152 2.04 -8.89 16.79
CA ASN A 152 1.79 -9.69 17.99
C ASN A 152 1.86 -11.20 17.70
N ALA A 153 1.43 -11.62 16.51
CA ALA A 153 1.47 -13.01 16.06
C ALA A 153 2.81 -13.47 15.47
N SER A 154 3.76 -12.55 15.29
CA SER A 154 5.05 -12.85 14.64
C SER A 154 6.01 -13.68 15.51
N GLU A 155 6.88 -14.46 14.85
CA GLU A 155 8.03 -15.19 15.46
C GLU A 155 9.21 -14.28 15.81
N MET A 156 9.10 -12.98 15.62
CA MET A 156 10.23 -12.07 15.85
C MET A 156 10.67 -12.15 17.32
N ASP A 157 11.94 -12.48 17.54
CA ASP A 157 12.56 -12.54 18.87
C ASP A 157 12.79 -11.12 19.40
N LEU A 158 11.70 -10.52 19.88
CA LEU A 158 11.63 -9.15 20.37
C LEU A 158 11.24 -9.15 21.84
N THR A 159 11.87 -8.28 22.63
CA THR A 159 11.33 -7.92 23.94
C THR A 159 9.99 -7.18 23.79
N ASP A 160 9.21 -7.10 24.86
CA ASP A 160 7.95 -6.34 24.84
C ASP A 160 8.19 -4.88 24.45
N GLU A 161 9.28 -4.27 24.92
CA GLU A 161 9.65 -2.89 24.57
C GLU A 161 9.97 -2.74 23.08
N GLN A 162 10.74 -3.68 22.50
CA GLN A 162 11.03 -3.68 21.07
C GLN A 162 9.75 -3.86 20.24
N LYS A 163 8.88 -4.78 20.66
CA LYS A 163 7.59 -5.02 20.01
C LYS A 163 6.72 -3.76 20.02
N GLN A 164 6.64 -3.05 21.14
CA GLN A 164 5.91 -1.78 21.22
C GLN A 164 6.54 -0.69 20.34
N ALA A 165 7.88 -0.64 20.25
CA ALA A 165 8.55 0.30 19.34
C ALA A 165 8.26 -0.01 17.86
N TYR A 166 8.23 -1.29 17.49
CA TYR A 166 7.89 -1.75 16.14
C TYR A 166 6.44 -1.42 15.80
N ILE A 167 5.52 -1.70 16.72
CA ILE A 167 4.10 -1.34 16.61
C ILE A 167 3.97 0.18 16.41
N ALA A 168 4.59 0.98 17.26
CA ALA A 168 4.49 2.43 17.18
C ALA A 168 5.01 2.98 15.84
N LEU A 169 6.14 2.48 15.35
CA LEU A 169 6.71 2.91 14.08
C LEU A 169 5.87 2.43 12.88
N GLY A 170 5.47 1.15 12.85
CA GLY A 170 4.65 0.65 11.74
C GLY A 170 3.29 1.35 11.65
N ARG A 171 2.67 1.66 12.79
CA ARG A 171 1.47 2.50 12.83
C ARG A 171 1.71 3.90 12.28
N GLN A 172 2.86 4.51 12.56
CA GLN A 172 3.24 5.80 11.98
C GLN A 172 3.35 5.68 10.45
N LEU A 173 4.03 4.65 9.94
CA LEU A 173 4.19 4.43 8.50
C LEU A 173 2.84 4.29 7.79
N ILE A 174 1.92 3.50 8.35
CA ILE A 174 0.55 3.37 7.81
C ILE A 174 -0.22 4.68 7.98
N GLY A 175 -0.11 5.35 9.12
CA GLY A 175 -0.90 6.57 9.40
C GLY A 175 -0.59 7.73 8.45
N VAL A 176 0.61 7.78 7.88
CA VAL A 176 0.99 8.83 6.93
C VAL A 176 0.59 8.54 5.48
N THR A 177 0.04 7.36 5.16
CA THR A 177 -0.48 7.08 3.80
C THR A 177 -1.79 7.81 3.52
N VAL A 178 -2.52 8.23 4.56
CA VAL A 178 -3.73 9.07 4.44
C VAL A 178 -3.44 10.26 3.51
N PRO A 179 -4.12 10.36 2.35
CA PRO A 179 -3.82 11.40 1.38
C PRO A 179 -4.02 12.81 1.96
N ASN A 180 -2.94 13.58 1.99
CA ASN A 180 -2.98 14.98 2.43
C ASN A 180 -2.88 15.91 1.22
N PHE A 181 -4.03 16.32 0.68
CA PHE A 181 -4.11 17.15 -0.53
C PHE A 181 -3.79 18.65 -0.30
N LYS A 182 -3.12 19.02 0.79
CA LYS A 182 -2.59 20.38 0.95
C LYS A 182 -1.52 20.66 -0.12
N ASP A 183 -1.52 21.87 -0.68
CA ASP A 183 -0.59 22.34 -1.72
C ASP A 183 0.89 22.22 -1.32
N THR A 184 1.16 22.23 -0.02
CA THR A 184 2.49 21.96 0.53
C THR A 184 2.25 21.09 1.76
N PRO A 185 2.32 19.75 1.63
CA PRO A 185 2.22 18.88 2.78
C PRO A 185 3.37 19.21 3.74
N ASP A 186 3.12 19.13 5.04
CA ASP A 186 4.14 19.37 6.05
C ASP A 186 5.09 18.17 6.20
N VAL A 187 5.66 17.76 5.06
CA VAL A 187 6.64 16.65 4.97
C VAL A 187 7.90 16.91 5.78
N ALA A 188 8.13 18.15 6.22
CA ALA A 188 9.26 18.50 7.06
C ALA A 188 9.03 18.13 8.54
N ASN A 189 7.77 18.15 9.00
CA ASN A 189 7.42 17.94 10.41
C ASN A 189 6.73 16.59 10.67
N GLU A 190 6.50 15.77 9.64
CA GLU A 190 5.86 14.47 9.78
C GLU A 190 6.76 13.35 9.26
N PRO A 191 7.46 12.64 10.17
CA PRO A 191 8.43 11.61 9.80
C PRO A 191 7.83 10.56 8.87
N PHE A 192 8.62 10.20 7.85
CA PHE A 192 8.33 9.18 6.85
C PHE A 192 7.19 9.51 5.88
N ARG A 193 6.50 10.65 6.00
CA ARG A 193 5.40 11.01 5.08
C ARG A 193 5.88 11.08 3.63
N LEU A 194 7.04 11.71 3.38
CA LEU A 194 7.60 11.79 2.04
C LEU A 194 7.87 10.38 1.48
N PHE A 195 8.41 9.48 2.28
CA PHE A 195 8.68 8.10 1.88
C PHE A 195 7.40 7.33 1.57
N MET A 196 6.47 7.27 2.53
CA MET A 196 5.26 6.46 2.41
C MET A 196 4.31 6.98 1.34
N GLU A 197 3.98 8.29 1.30
CA GLU A 197 3.10 8.83 0.25
C GLU A 197 3.72 8.69 -1.14
N THR A 198 5.04 8.87 -1.28
CA THR A 198 5.69 8.72 -2.59
C THR A 198 5.66 7.27 -3.05
N CYS A 199 5.94 6.31 -2.17
CA CYS A 199 5.90 4.88 -2.54
C CYS A 199 4.48 4.38 -2.81
N ASP A 200 3.49 4.79 -2.00
CA ASP A 200 2.10 4.39 -2.15
C ASP A 200 1.45 5.06 -3.38
N GLN A 201 1.35 6.40 -3.36
CA GLN A 201 0.55 7.14 -4.34
C GLN A 201 1.23 7.29 -5.69
N VAL A 202 2.57 7.33 -5.74
CA VAL A 202 3.33 7.44 -7.00
C VAL A 202 3.89 6.08 -7.39
N GLY A 203 4.64 5.44 -6.49
CA GLY A 203 5.27 4.15 -6.72
C GLY A 203 4.28 3.03 -7.04
N GLY A 204 3.19 2.92 -6.27
CA GLY A 204 2.11 1.94 -6.50
C GLY A 204 1.51 2.04 -7.89
N ASN A 205 1.30 3.27 -8.39
CA ASN A 205 0.79 3.52 -9.73
C ASN A 205 1.83 3.31 -10.86
N MET A 206 3.13 3.43 -10.58
CA MET A 206 4.18 3.45 -11.62
C MET A 206 4.93 2.12 -11.73
N ASN A 207 5.06 1.39 -10.63
CA ASN A 207 5.79 0.12 -10.55
C ASN A 207 4.88 -1.11 -10.55
N SER A 208 3.57 -0.91 -10.69
CA SER A 208 2.58 -1.98 -10.83
C SER A 208 2.71 -2.68 -12.17
N ASP A 209 2.58 -4.01 -12.13
CA ASP A 209 2.52 -4.85 -13.31
C ASP A 209 1.12 -4.83 -13.96
N LYS A 210 0.13 -4.22 -13.29
CA LYS A 210 -1.21 -3.98 -13.85
C LYS A 210 -1.16 -2.79 -14.83
N PRO A 211 -1.78 -2.87 -16.02
CA PRO A 211 -1.87 -1.72 -16.92
C PRO A 211 -2.53 -0.52 -16.24
N LEU A 212 -2.07 0.70 -16.55
CA LEU A 212 -2.60 1.91 -15.91
C LEU A 212 -4.11 2.05 -16.07
N ASP A 213 -4.67 1.76 -17.25
CA ASP A 213 -6.11 1.87 -17.48
C ASP A 213 -6.90 0.93 -16.55
N ASN A 214 -6.40 -0.28 -16.29
CA ASN A 214 -7.00 -1.22 -15.33
C ASN A 214 -6.87 -0.73 -13.88
N MET A 215 -5.72 -0.13 -13.50
CA MET A 215 -5.58 0.48 -12.17
C MET A 215 -6.56 1.64 -11.96
N LEU A 216 -6.67 2.53 -12.95
CA LEU A 216 -7.61 3.66 -12.91
C LEU A 216 -9.06 3.17 -12.91
N LEU A 217 -9.37 2.11 -13.66
CA LEU A 217 -10.69 1.48 -13.65
C LEU A 217 -11.02 0.90 -12.28
N GLY A 218 -10.07 0.21 -11.65
CA GLY A 218 -10.20 -0.29 -10.29
C GLY A 218 -10.54 0.83 -9.31
N LEU A 219 -9.72 1.88 -9.27
CA LEU A 219 -9.88 2.98 -8.31
C LEU A 219 -11.19 3.74 -8.56
N ALA A 220 -11.55 4.01 -9.81
CA ALA A 220 -12.83 4.65 -10.14
C ALA A 220 -14.02 3.77 -9.72
N THR A 221 -13.94 2.46 -9.91
CA THR A 221 -15.00 1.52 -9.53
C THR A 221 -15.19 1.46 -8.01
N GLU A 222 -14.11 1.45 -7.25
CA GLU A 222 -14.13 1.51 -5.79
C GLU A 222 -14.78 2.82 -5.29
N LEU A 223 -14.33 3.96 -5.81
CA LEU A 223 -14.88 5.28 -5.46
C LEU A 223 -16.37 5.41 -5.80
N ALA A 224 -16.80 4.83 -6.92
CA ALA A 224 -18.21 4.77 -7.31
C ALA A 224 -19.01 3.87 -6.36
N SER A 225 -18.46 2.73 -5.96
CA SER A 225 -19.13 1.79 -5.04
C SER A 225 -19.40 2.38 -3.66
N GLU A 226 -18.49 3.25 -3.18
CA GLU A 226 -18.66 3.95 -1.90
C GLU A 226 -19.50 5.25 -2.02
N ASN A 227 -19.92 5.63 -3.23
CA ASN A 227 -20.61 6.90 -3.51
C ASN A 227 -19.86 8.14 -2.96
N LYS A 228 -18.52 8.08 -2.94
CA LYS A 228 -17.67 9.13 -2.37
C LYS A 228 -17.29 10.22 -3.35
N MET A 229 -17.28 9.89 -4.64
CA MET A 229 -16.87 10.80 -5.71
C MET A 229 -17.84 10.69 -6.89
N PRO A 230 -18.98 11.41 -6.85
CA PRO A 230 -19.98 11.33 -7.93
C PRO A 230 -19.48 11.92 -9.25
N THR A 231 -18.44 12.75 -9.21
CA THR A 231 -17.81 13.35 -10.39
C THR A 231 -16.30 13.34 -10.27
N ILE A 232 -15.63 13.17 -11.40
CA ILE A 232 -14.17 13.10 -11.50
C ILE A 232 -13.68 13.94 -12.69
N ASN A 233 -12.48 14.49 -12.60
CA ASN A 233 -11.78 15.08 -13.75
C ASN A 233 -10.81 14.02 -14.31
N PRO A 234 -11.07 13.45 -15.50
CA PRO A 234 -10.24 12.40 -16.07
C PRO A 234 -8.77 12.79 -16.23
N SER A 235 -8.49 14.02 -16.68
CA SER A 235 -7.12 14.51 -16.85
C SER A 235 -6.37 14.55 -15.53
N ASN A 236 -6.98 15.06 -14.46
CA ASN A 236 -6.36 15.10 -13.13
C ASN A 236 -6.16 13.69 -12.56
N PHE A 237 -7.13 12.80 -12.75
CA PHE A 237 -7.08 11.44 -12.24
C PHE A 237 -5.99 10.61 -12.91
N TYR A 238 -5.88 10.71 -14.24
CA TYR A 238 -4.84 10.02 -15.01
C TYR A 238 -3.43 10.55 -14.68
N ASN A 239 -3.29 11.86 -14.48
CA ASN A 239 -2.02 12.50 -14.15
C ASN A 239 -1.72 12.54 -12.64
N PHE A 240 -2.51 11.84 -11.82
CA PHE A 240 -2.44 11.89 -10.37
C PHE A 240 -1.02 11.65 -9.84
N ALA A 241 -0.40 10.52 -10.18
CA ALA A 241 0.91 10.16 -9.67
C ALA A 241 2.01 11.18 -10.04
N TYR A 242 1.95 11.79 -11.23
CA TYR A 242 2.90 12.84 -11.63
C TYR A 242 2.69 14.13 -10.85
N THR A 243 1.42 14.54 -10.71
CA THR A 243 1.05 15.73 -9.94
C THR A 243 1.43 15.56 -8.47
N GLN A 244 1.23 14.36 -7.91
CA GLN A 244 1.63 14.03 -6.55
C GLN A 244 3.14 14.02 -6.37
N LEU A 245 3.90 13.47 -7.31
CA LEU A 245 5.36 13.52 -7.25
C LEU A 245 5.87 14.96 -7.24
N ASP A 246 5.35 15.82 -8.12
CA ASP A 246 5.69 17.24 -8.19
C ASP A 246 5.34 17.98 -6.89
N ARG A 247 4.17 17.66 -6.31
CA ARG A 247 3.70 18.24 -5.05
C ARG A 247 4.59 17.81 -3.86
N LEU A 248 4.85 16.51 -3.73
CA LEU A 248 5.61 15.93 -2.62
C LEU A 248 7.09 16.34 -2.65
N MET A 249 7.67 16.44 -3.85
CA MET A 249 9.08 16.74 -4.05
C MET A 249 9.34 18.19 -4.48
N LYS A 250 8.39 19.09 -4.21
CA LYS A 250 8.50 20.51 -4.55
C LYS A 250 9.81 21.12 -4.02
N GLY A 251 10.63 21.65 -4.93
CA GLY A 251 11.93 22.25 -4.60
C GLY A 251 13.04 21.23 -4.36
N ARG A 252 12.83 19.95 -4.71
CA ARG A 252 13.78 18.84 -4.55
C ARG A 252 14.02 18.12 -5.88
N GLU A 253 14.28 18.89 -6.94
CA GLU A 253 14.39 18.36 -8.30
C GLU A 253 15.45 17.26 -8.44
N GLU A 254 16.59 17.38 -7.76
CA GLU A 254 17.63 16.34 -7.79
C GLU A 254 17.13 15.01 -7.20
N ALA A 255 16.51 15.05 -6.01
CA ALA A 255 15.95 13.86 -5.38
C ALA A 255 14.82 13.24 -6.22
N LYS A 256 14.01 14.08 -6.88
CA LYS A 256 12.95 13.65 -7.78
C LYS A 256 13.50 12.93 -9.01
N GLU A 257 14.55 13.43 -9.63
CA GLU A 257 15.20 12.76 -10.75
C GLU A 257 15.90 11.47 -10.32
N GLN A 258 16.47 11.41 -9.11
CA GLN A 258 17.00 10.17 -8.54
C GLN A 258 15.90 9.09 -8.39
N ILE A 259 14.73 9.46 -7.86
CA ILE A 259 13.60 8.53 -7.72
C ILE A 259 13.04 8.09 -9.06
N LYS A 260 12.82 9.02 -9.99
CA LYS A 260 12.41 8.67 -11.36
C LYS A 260 13.38 7.68 -11.98
N LYS A 261 14.69 7.94 -11.86
CA LYS A 261 15.72 7.04 -12.37
C LYS A 261 15.66 5.66 -11.71
N ALA A 262 15.58 5.62 -10.39
CA ALA A 262 15.54 4.39 -9.62
C ALA A 262 14.35 3.51 -10.01
N TRP A 263 13.21 4.12 -10.33
CA TRP A 263 12.01 3.43 -10.81
C TRP A 263 11.94 3.26 -12.33
N GLY A 264 13.02 3.54 -13.07
CA GLY A 264 13.06 3.36 -14.53
C GLY A 264 12.18 4.33 -15.32
N MET A 265 11.86 5.48 -14.73
CA MET A 265 10.99 6.53 -15.30
C MET A 265 11.77 7.66 -16.00
N GLU A 266 13.07 7.47 -16.32
CA GLU A 266 13.86 8.50 -17.02
C GLU A 266 13.20 8.85 -18.36
N GLY A 267 12.95 10.14 -18.59
CA GLY A 267 12.32 10.62 -19.83
C GLY A 267 10.80 10.44 -19.92
N ASN A 268 10.16 9.81 -18.92
CA ASN A 268 8.69 9.81 -18.81
C ASN A 268 8.21 11.17 -18.28
N SER A 269 8.06 12.14 -19.17
CA SER A 269 7.25 13.34 -18.91
C SER A 269 5.79 13.01 -19.24
N ARG A 270 4.97 12.50 -18.30
CA ARG A 270 3.54 12.44 -18.64
C ARG A 270 2.91 13.81 -18.49
N VAL A 271 2.89 14.51 -19.61
CA VAL A 271 1.71 15.21 -20.11
C VAL A 271 1.11 14.24 -21.12
N ASP A 272 -0.14 13.85 -20.93
CA ASP A 272 -0.79 12.83 -21.75
C ASP A 272 -0.71 13.14 -23.27
N PRO A 273 -0.28 12.21 -24.14
CA PRO A 273 -0.49 12.34 -25.58
C PRO A 273 -1.96 12.25 -26.00
N LEU A 274 -2.83 11.71 -25.13
CA LEU A 274 -4.27 11.64 -25.32
C LEU A 274 -4.92 12.85 -24.62
N ASN A 275 -5.91 13.46 -25.26
CA ASN A 275 -6.57 14.62 -24.69
C ASN A 275 -7.73 14.15 -23.81
N TRP A 276 -7.43 13.59 -22.62
CA TRP A 276 -8.47 13.32 -21.64
C TRP A 276 -9.31 14.58 -21.41
N PRO A 277 -10.63 14.46 -21.23
CA PRO A 277 -11.46 15.60 -20.88
C PRO A 277 -10.89 16.32 -19.66
N ASN A 278 -10.64 17.62 -19.80
CA ASN A 278 -10.22 18.48 -18.70
C ASN A 278 -11.43 19.18 -18.07
N GLU A 279 -12.49 18.42 -17.85
CA GLU A 279 -13.71 18.86 -17.21
C GLU A 279 -14.25 17.75 -16.32
N ASN A 280 -15.00 18.12 -15.28
CA ASN A 280 -15.61 17.14 -14.40
C ASN A 280 -16.72 16.39 -15.16
N MET A 281 -16.70 15.06 -15.09
CA MET A 281 -17.75 14.19 -15.60
C MET A 281 -18.23 13.24 -14.50
N LYS A 282 -19.36 12.57 -14.71
CA LYS A 282 -19.83 11.55 -13.77
C LYS A 282 -18.86 10.38 -13.71
N ILE A 283 -18.67 9.81 -12.54
CA ILE A 283 -17.73 8.70 -12.36
C ILE A 283 -18.14 7.47 -13.19
N GLU A 284 -19.44 7.23 -13.38
CA GLU A 284 -19.94 6.13 -14.22
C GLU A 284 -19.58 6.33 -15.70
N ASP A 285 -19.64 7.58 -16.19
CA ASP A 285 -19.25 7.89 -17.57
C ASP A 285 -17.74 7.69 -17.76
N PHE A 286 -16.94 8.03 -16.75
CA PHE A 286 -15.49 7.78 -16.75
C PHE A 286 -15.16 6.29 -16.73
N ILE A 287 -15.84 5.49 -15.89
CA ILE A 287 -15.70 4.03 -15.84
C ILE A 287 -16.01 3.41 -17.20
N ASN A 288 -17.12 3.81 -17.84
CA ASN A 288 -17.48 3.30 -19.17
C ASN A 288 -16.43 3.64 -20.24
N MET A 289 -15.84 4.83 -20.16
CA MET A 289 -14.76 5.25 -21.05
C MET A 289 -13.49 4.41 -20.85
N LEU A 290 -13.13 4.08 -19.60
CA LEU A 290 -12.00 3.21 -19.30
C LEU A 290 -12.24 1.77 -19.79
N LYS A 291 -13.43 1.21 -19.54
CA LYS A 291 -13.81 -0.13 -20.04
C LYS A 291 -13.68 -0.23 -21.56
N ALA A 292 -14.28 0.73 -22.28
CA ALA A 292 -14.20 0.77 -23.73
C ALA A 292 -12.74 0.85 -24.23
N ARG A 293 -11.85 1.55 -23.51
CA ARG A 293 -10.43 1.68 -23.87
C ARG A 293 -9.66 0.39 -23.66
N ILE A 294 -9.99 -0.38 -22.62
CA ILE A 294 -9.41 -1.69 -22.36
C ILE A 294 -9.87 -2.70 -23.41
N ASP A 295 -11.16 -2.70 -23.76
CA ASP A 295 -11.75 -3.67 -24.69
C ASP A 295 -11.45 -3.38 -26.16
N GLU A 296 -11.39 -2.09 -26.55
CA GLU A 296 -11.22 -1.65 -27.94
C GLU A 296 -10.14 -0.54 -28.08
N PRO A 297 -8.87 -0.83 -27.74
CA PRO A 297 -7.82 0.19 -27.69
C PRO A 297 -7.64 0.93 -29.03
N GLU A 298 -7.73 0.23 -30.16
CA GLU A 298 -7.56 0.81 -31.50
C GLU A 298 -8.73 1.74 -31.92
N ALA A 299 -9.95 1.46 -31.45
CA ALA A 299 -11.14 2.23 -31.82
C ALA A 299 -11.18 3.58 -31.08
N ILE A 300 -10.73 3.61 -29.82
CA ILE A 300 -10.66 4.84 -29.02
C ILE A 300 -9.50 5.72 -29.44
N GLU A 301 -8.35 5.16 -29.81
CA GLU A 301 -7.26 5.95 -30.40
C GLU A 301 -7.71 6.67 -31.68
N ASP A 302 -8.50 6.00 -32.53
CA ASP A 302 -9.04 6.59 -33.76
C ASP A 302 -10.13 7.64 -33.48
N GLN A 303 -10.98 7.44 -32.46
CA GLN A 303 -11.96 8.45 -32.04
C GLN A 303 -11.30 9.69 -31.44
N ILE A 304 -10.28 9.53 -30.59
CA ILE A 304 -9.51 10.64 -30.00
C ILE A 304 -8.74 11.40 -31.10
N ARG A 305 -8.15 10.68 -32.07
CA ARG A 305 -7.52 11.28 -33.25
C ARG A 305 -8.52 12.07 -34.11
N LYS A 306 -9.74 11.54 -34.28
CA LYS A 306 -10.82 12.20 -35.05
C LYS A 306 -11.47 13.38 -34.32
N ALA A 307 -11.48 13.39 -32.98
CA ALA A 307 -12.01 14.47 -32.16
C ALA A 307 -11.17 15.77 -32.20
N GLY A 308 -10.02 15.76 -32.90
CA GLY A 308 -9.37 17.01 -33.35
C GLY A 308 -8.48 17.68 -32.31
N ALA A 309 -7.90 16.93 -31.38
CA ALA A 309 -7.00 17.46 -30.36
C ALA A 309 -5.50 17.31 -30.73
N TRP A 310 -5.20 17.33 -32.02
CA TRP A 310 -3.86 17.57 -32.55
C TRP A 310 -3.84 18.94 -33.23
N ARG A 311 -3.38 19.95 -32.48
CA ARG A 311 -2.78 21.18 -32.99
C ARG A 311 -1.52 21.48 -32.21
#